data_AF-A0A0X1KTP5-F1
#
_entry.id   AF-A0A0X1KTP5-F1
#
_cell.length_a   1.000
_cell.length_b   1.000
_cell.length_c   1.000
_cell.angle_alpha   90.00
_cell.angle_beta   90.00
_cell.angle_gamma   90.00
#
_symmetry.space_group_name_H-M   'P 1'
#
loop_
_entity.id
_entity.type
_entity.pdbx_description
1 polymer ?
#
loop_
_entity_poly.entity_id
_entity_poly.type
_entity_poly.pdbx_seq_one_letter_code
_entity_poly.pdbx_strand_id
1 'polypeptide(L)'
;MRALVIFSLILLATIYLAANYVIYYDCTPDYKTSVLISNLSDEKAYFRVTVYDSNGQRLWRETYNKPPYSSVFIDLSQVVNRSESSWGLVLVQCDQLLHVMVLYREEEGTLLNSNHIIEPLNFSKDAKYYWYSAGYVNAEESQPALILVNPNDKTIDVAVWIYDEAGQLVKDLEGEIEPFAAAYVNLIKYVQQGSGVVDIRSTLPILLAVEHYDDGLLWNINNIVDWYTTTSW
;
A
#
# COMPACT_ATOMS: atom_id res chain seq x y z
N MET A 1 -35.16 8.43 33.53
CA MET A 1 -33.78 7.96 33.79
C MET A 1 -33.42 6.67 33.08
N ARG A 2 -34.23 5.59 33.12
CA ARG A 2 -33.91 4.32 32.42
C ARG A 2 -33.79 4.43 30.89
N ALA A 3 -34.58 5.28 30.23
CA ALA A 3 -34.50 5.48 28.77
C ALA A 3 -33.24 6.24 28.32
N LEU A 4 -32.66 7.10 29.17
CA LEU A 4 -31.45 7.85 28.84
C LEU A 4 -30.21 6.95 28.88
N VAL A 5 -30.17 6.00 29.83
CA VAL A 5 -29.07 5.03 29.99
C VAL A 5 -29.03 4.03 28.82
N ILE A 6 -30.18 3.65 28.26
CA ILE A 6 -30.26 2.77 27.08
C ILE A 6 -29.77 3.52 25.82
N PHE A 7 -30.10 4.82 25.68
CA PHE A 7 -29.60 5.63 24.56
C PHE A 7 -28.08 5.86 24.63
N SER A 8 -27.52 6.01 25.83
CA SER A 8 -26.06 6.10 26.03
C SER A 8 -25.34 4.77 25.83
N LEU A 9 -25.98 3.62 26.10
CA LEU A 9 -25.40 2.29 25.87
C LEU A 9 -25.45 1.86 24.39
N ILE A 10 -26.47 2.28 23.62
CA ILE A 10 -26.52 2.05 22.17
C ILE A 10 -25.51 2.93 21.43
N LEU A 11 -25.17 4.10 21.97
CA LEU A 11 -24.12 4.96 21.40
C LEU A 11 -22.69 4.45 21.69
N LEU A 12 -22.52 3.44 22.57
CA LEU A 12 -21.22 2.96 23.04
C LEU A 12 -20.75 1.64 22.39
N ALA A 13 -21.52 1.05 21.46
CA ALA A 13 -21.31 -0.33 21.02
C ALA A 13 -21.10 -0.51 19.50
N THR A 14 -20.65 0.51 18.78
CA THR A 14 -20.08 0.35 17.44
C THR A 14 -18.84 1.20 17.28
N ILE A 15 -17.78 0.83 18.02
CA ILE A 15 -16.43 1.05 17.49
C ILE A 15 -16.30 0.04 16.35
N TYR A 16 -16.89 0.35 15.19
CA TYR A 16 -16.49 -0.30 13.97
C TYR A 16 -15.01 0.00 13.84
N LEU A 17 -14.16 -1.02 14.04
CA LEU A 17 -12.77 -0.95 13.65
C LEU A 17 -12.79 -0.74 12.14
N ALA A 18 -12.63 0.51 11.73
CA ALA A 18 -12.55 0.83 10.32
C ALA A 18 -11.30 0.11 9.78
N ALA A 19 -11.52 -0.89 8.94
CA ALA A 19 -10.43 -1.58 8.26
C ALA A 19 -9.90 -0.63 7.17
N ASN A 20 -8.57 -0.50 7.09
CA ASN A 20 -7.91 0.33 6.10
C ASN A 20 -7.14 -0.58 5.15
N TYR A 21 -7.62 -0.74 3.93
CA TYR A 21 -6.82 -1.36 2.88
C TYR A 21 -5.97 -0.29 2.21
N VAL A 22 -4.70 -0.59 2.02
CA VAL A 22 -3.71 0.30 1.41
C VAL A 22 -3.18 -0.39 0.17
N ILE A 23 -3.15 0.33 -0.94
CA ILE A 23 -2.83 -0.22 -2.26
C ILE A 23 -1.89 0.76 -2.92
N TYR A 24 -0.81 0.24 -3.50
CA TYR A 24 0.06 1.02 -4.34
C TYR A 24 -0.59 1.15 -5.72
N TYR A 25 -0.57 2.34 -6.31
CA TYR A 25 -1.03 2.52 -7.68
C TYR A 25 0.02 3.26 -8.49
N ASP A 26 0.00 3.00 -9.79
CA ASP A 26 0.73 3.76 -10.79
C ASP A 26 -0.21 4.14 -11.95
N CYS A 27 -0.36 5.44 -12.16
CA CYS A 27 -1.06 6.09 -13.26
C CYS A 27 -0.18 7.18 -13.91
N THR A 28 1.15 7.04 -13.86
CA THR A 28 2.10 7.80 -14.68
C THR A 28 1.79 7.60 -16.19
N PRO A 29 2.33 8.42 -17.11
CA PRO A 29 1.92 8.43 -18.52
C PRO A 29 1.97 7.10 -19.29
N ASP A 30 2.72 6.12 -18.81
CA ASP A 30 2.88 4.81 -19.44
C ASP A 30 2.06 3.70 -18.78
N TYR A 31 1.47 3.96 -17.61
CA TYR A 31 0.78 2.94 -16.81
C TYR A 31 -0.64 3.34 -16.40
N LYS A 32 -1.46 2.31 -16.17
CA LYS A 32 -2.83 2.41 -15.70
C LYS A 32 -3.05 1.43 -14.55
N THR A 33 -3.64 1.93 -13.47
CA THR A 33 -4.12 1.08 -12.38
C THR A 33 -5.64 1.05 -12.34
N SER A 34 -6.21 -0.14 -12.12
CA SER A 34 -7.63 -0.30 -11.78
C SER A 34 -7.78 -1.10 -10.50
N VAL A 35 -8.85 -0.83 -9.75
CA VAL A 35 -9.15 -1.52 -8.49
C VAL A 35 -10.55 -2.12 -8.55
N LEU A 36 -10.67 -3.41 -8.26
CA LEU A 36 -11.93 -4.10 -8.03
C LEU A 36 -12.10 -4.33 -6.52
N ILE A 37 -13.07 -3.67 -5.92
CA ILE A 37 -13.38 -3.78 -4.49
C ILE A 37 -14.67 -4.57 -4.34
N SER A 38 -14.63 -5.68 -3.62
CA SER A 38 -15.75 -6.60 -3.46
C SER A 38 -16.15 -6.73 -1.99
N ASN A 39 -17.43 -6.48 -1.72
CA ASN A 39 -18.05 -6.86 -0.47
C ASN A 39 -18.45 -8.33 -0.55
N LEU A 40 -17.75 -9.20 0.16
CA LEU A 40 -18.03 -10.64 0.20
C LEU A 40 -18.76 -11.06 1.49
N SER A 41 -19.24 -10.10 2.29
CA SER A 41 -20.00 -10.35 3.51
C SER A 41 -21.50 -10.44 3.24
N ASP A 42 -22.25 -10.97 4.22
CA ASP A 42 -23.72 -10.96 4.26
C ASP A 42 -24.32 -9.59 4.62
N GLU A 43 -23.47 -8.62 4.99
CA GLU A 43 -23.89 -7.27 5.39
C GLU A 43 -23.64 -6.26 4.27
N LYS A 44 -24.25 -5.06 4.39
CA LYS A 44 -23.88 -3.95 3.51
C LYS A 44 -22.52 -3.41 3.92
N ALA A 45 -21.66 -3.14 2.97
CA ALA A 45 -20.38 -2.48 3.21
C ALA A 45 -20.45 -1.00 2.82
N TYR A 46 -19.98 -0.15 3.73
CA TYR A 46 -19.75 1.27 3.50
C TYR A 46 -18.25 1.52 3.50
N PHE A 47 -17.75 2.04 2.38
CA PHE A 47 -16.33 2.33 2.26
C PHE A 47 -16.04 3.58 1.46
N ARG A 48 -14.94 4.23 1.79
CA ARG A 48 -14.41 5.40 1.11
C ARG A 48 -13.10 5.05 0.45
N VAL A 49 -12.98 5.37 -0.82
CA VAL A 49 -11.73 5.28 -1.58
C VAL A 49 -11.16 6.67 -1.71
N THR A 50 -9.91 6.87 -1.32
CA THR A 50 -9.18 8.12 -1.53
C THR A 50 -7.86 7.81 -2.24
N VAL A 51 -7.52 8.60 -3.25
CA VAL A 51 -6.28 8.45 -4.03
C VAL A 51 -5.40 9.66 -3.77
N TYR A 52 -4.13 9.40 -3.45
CA TYR A 52 -3.11 10.39 -3.16
C TYR A 52 -1.91 10.19 -4.07
N ASP A 53 -1.39 11.29 -4.61
CA ASP A 53 -0.16 11.26 -5.39
C ASP A 53 1.07 10.92 -4.52
N SER A 54 2.23 10.79 -5.14
CA SER A 54 3.48 10.42 -4.47
C SER A 54 3.95 11.42 -3.43
N ASN A 55 3.45 12.66 -3.50
CA ASN A 55 3.74 13.72 -2.54
C ASN A 55 2.70 13.80 -1.42
N GLY A 56 1.71 12.90 -1.38
CA GLY A 56 0.63 12.91 -0.41
C GLY A 56 -0.50 13.90 -0.72
N GLN A 57 -0.55 14.46 -1.93
CA GLN A 57 -1.65 15.30 -2.37
C GLN A 57 -2.85 14.44 -2.77
N ARG A 58 -4.00 14.69 -2.16
CA ARG A 58 -5.25 14.01 -2.55
C ARG A 58 -5.66 14.40 -3.97
N LEU A 59 -5.71 13.43 -4.86
CA LEU A 59 -6.15 13.59 -6.26
C LEU A 59 -7.66 13.36 -6.39
N TRP A 60 -8.18 12.34 -5.70
CA TRP A 60 -9.57 11.92 -5.87
C TRP A 60 -10.13 11.25 -4.61
N ARG A 61 -11.45 11.28 -4.46
CA ARG A 61 -12.16 10.62 -3.36
C ARG A 61 -13.60 10.32 -3.73
N GLU A 62 -14.05 9.11 -3.43
CA GLU A 62 -15.47 8.72 -3.52
C GLU A 62 -15.87 7.81 -2.35
N THR A 63 -17.16 7.77 -2.05
CA THR A 63 -17.75 6.89 -1.04
C THR A 63 -18.77 5.97 -1.68
N TYR A 64 -18.70 4.69 -1.35
CA TYR A 64 -19.55 3.64 -1.88
C TYR A 64 -20.36 3.00 -0.75
N ASN A 65 -21.55 2.54 -1.13
CA ASN A 65 -22.40 1.66 -0.34
C ASN A 65 -22.72 0.46 -1.22
N LYS A 66 -22.27 -0.73 -0.80
CA LYS A 66 -22.37 -1.95 -1.61
C LYS A 66 -23.20 -3.01 -0.90
N PRO A 67 -24.25 -3.55 -1.55
CA PRO A 67 -24.96 -4.73 -1.08
C PRO A 67 -24.02 -5.91 -0.82
N PRO A 68 -24.48 -6.91 -0.03
CA PRO A 68 -23.80 -8.20 0.09
C PRO A 68 -23.42 -8.78 -1.28
N TYR A 69 -22.25 -9.42 -1.36
CA TYR A 69 -21.74 -10.11 -2.55
C TYR A 69 -21.71 -9.27 -3.83
N SER A 70 -21.41 -7.97 -3.70
CA SER A 70 -21.33 -7.06 -4.84
C SER A 70 -19.99 -6.33 -4.90
N SER A 71 -19.63 -5.91 -6.11
CA SER A 71 -18.34 -5.29 -6.38
C SER A 71 -18.50 -3.90 -7.00
N VAL A 72 -17.41 -3.14 -6.96
CA VAL A 72 -17.20 -1.96 -7.80
C VAL A 72 -15.84 -2.06 -8.47
N PHE A 73 -15.83 -1.76 -9.76
CA PHE A 73 -14.60 -1.62 -10.53
C PHE A 73 -14.33 -0.13 -10.74
N ILE A 74 -13.13 0.31 -10.39
CA ILE A 74 -12.70 1.70 -10.48
C ILE A 74 -11.46 1.73 -11.38
N ASP A 75 -11.58 2.34 -12.55
CA ASP A 75 -10.45 2.65 -13.40
C ASP A 75 -9.83 3.97 -12.93
N LEU A 76 -8.68 3.91 -12.25
CA LEU A 76 -8.07 5.10 -11.67
C LEU A 76 -7.60 6.09 -12.74
N SER A 77 -7.28 5.60 -13.94
CA SER A 77 -6.86 6.43 -15.08
C SER A 77 -7.98 7.35 -15.61
N GLN A 78 -9.24 7.05 -15.28
CA GLN A 78 -10.39 7.86 -15.66
C GLN A 78 -10.78 8.91 -14.61
N VAL A 79 -10.26 8.78 -13.39
CA VAL A 79 -10.64 9.65 -12.25
C VAL A 79 -9.47 10.48 -11.70
N VAL A 80 -8.25 10.11 -12.05
CA VAL A 80 -7.01 10.84 -11.73
C VAL A 80 -6.43 11.44 -13.00
N ASN A 81 -6.04 12.71 -12.93
CA ASN A 81 -5.27 13.35 -14.01
C ASN A 81 -3.84 12.79 -14.00
N ARG A 82 -3.40 12.21 -15.12
CA ARG A 82 -2.08 11.59 -15.23
C ARG A 82 -0.95 12.62 -15.19
N SER A 83 0.12 12.29 -14.50
CA SER A 83 1.34 13.08 -14.34
C SER A 83 2.49 12.17 -13.89
N GLU A 84 3.72 12.66 -13.93
CA GLU A 84 4.90 11.99 -13.34
C GLU A 84 4.77 11.71 -11.83
N SER A 85 3.87 12.41 -11.14
CA SER A 85 3.60 12.19 -9.71
C SER A 85 2.37 11.32 -9.43
N SER A 86 1.64 10.90 -10.47
CA SER A 86 0.38 10.16 -10.38
C SER A 86 0.56 8.68 -10.05
N TRP A 87 1.30 8.40 -8.99
CA TRP A 87 1.53 7.10 -8.39
C TRP A 87 1.55 7.29 -6.87
N GLY A 88 1.41 6.24 -6.08
CA GLY A 88 1.43 6.34 -4.62
C GLY A 88 0.33 5.55 -3.95
N LEU A 89 -0.57 6.21 -3.21
CA LEU A 89 -1.52 5.56 -2.31
C LEU A 89 -2.96 5.59 -2.81
N VAL A 90 -3.59 4.41 -2.87
CA VAL A 90 -5.05 4.28 -2.75
C VAL A 90 -5.37 3.76 -1.35
N LEU A 91 -6.13 4.55 -0.60
CA LEU A 91 -6.60 4.24 0.75
C LEU A 91 -8.10 3.90 0.71
N VAL A 92 -8.45 2.68 1.12
CA VAL A 92 -9.84 2.22 1.25
C VAL A 92 -10.17 2.07 2.73
N GLN A 93 -10.99 2.98 3.24
CA GLN A 93 -11.45 2.96 4.63
C GLN A 93 -12.86 2.38 4.67
N CYS A 94 -13.06 1.30 5.41
CA CYS A 94 -14.29 0.51 5.34
C CYS A 94 -14.76 0.00 6.71
N ASP A 95 -16.05 -0.24 6.84
CA ASP A 95 -16.66 -0.83 8.03
C ASP A 95 -16.73 -2.36 7.99
N GLN A 96 -16.51 -2.97 6.82
CA GLN A 96 -16.52 -4.42 6.61
C GLN A 96 -15.19 -4.89 6.04
N LEU A 97 -14.86 -6.17 6.24
CA LEU A 97 -13.76 -6.79 5.50
C LEU A 97 -14.12 -6.87 4.01
N LEU A 98 -13.19 -6.45 3.16
CA LEU A 98 -13.35 -6.41 1.72
C LEU A 98 -12.32 -7.32 1.06
N HIS A 99 -12.66 -7.80 -0.12
CA HIS A 99 -11.65 -8.34 -1.04
C HIS A 99 -11.30 -7.27 -2.05
N VAL A 100 -10.03 -6.86 -2.09
CA VAL A 100 -9.53 -5.89 -3.06
C VAL A 100 -8.62 -6.59 -4.06
N MET A 101 -8.87 -6.38 -5.34
CA MET A 101 -7.97 -6.77 -6.42
C MET A 101 -7.49 -5.52 -7.14
N VAL A 102 -6.18 -5.40 -7.32
CA VAL A 102 -5.56 -4.35 -8.12
C VAL A 102 -5.03 -4.94 -9.42
N LEU A 103 -5.19 -4.20 -10.50
CA LEU A 103 -4.79 -4.55 -11.85
C LEU A 103 -3.87 -3.44 -12.36
N TYR A 104 -2.64 -3.80 -12.70
CA TYR A 104 -1.67 -2.88 -13.31
C TYR A 104 -1.56 -3.20 -14.79
N ARG A 105 -1.61 -2.16 -15.62
CA ARG A 105 -1.56 -2.28 -17.06
C ARG A 105 -0.64 -1.24 -17.65
N GLU A 106 -0.10 -1.53 -18.83
CA GLU A 106 0.45 -0.51 -19.70
C GLU A 106 -0.66 0.41 -20.23
N GLU A 107 -0.27 1.56 -20.77
CA GLU A 107 -1.19 2.51 -21.39
C GLU A 107 -2.03 1.88 -22.50
N GLU A 108 -1.44 1.03 -23.32
CA GLU A 108 -2.13 0.34 -24.43
C GLU A 108 -3.11 -0.74 -23.94
N GLY A 109 -3.10 -1.06 -22.64
CA GLY A 109 -4.05 -1.96 -21.99
C GLY A 109 -3.53 -3.37 -21.74
N THR A 110 -2.27 -3.67 -22.08
CA THR A 110 -1.60 -4.93 -21.71
C THR A 110 -1.63 -5.10 -20.20
N LEU A 111 -2.15 -6.24 -19.71
CA LEU A 111 -2.10 -6.56 -18.29
C LEU A 111 -0.67 -6.96 -17.91
N LEU A 112 -0.06 -6.21 -17.00
CA LEU A 112 1.26 -6.51 -16.46
C LEU A 112 1.14 -7.54 -15.35
N ASN A 113 0.40 -7.19 -14.29
CA ASN A 113 0.16 -8.06 -13.17
C ASN A 113 -1.15 -7.70 -12.44
N SER A 114 -1.52 -8.58 -11.52
CA SER A 114 -2.63 -8.36 -10.59
C SER A 114 -2.21 -8.75 -9.17
N ASN A 115 -2.64 -8.00 -8.16
CA ASN A 115 -2.47 -8.39 -6.77
C ASN A 115 -3.82 -8.49 -6.07
N HIS A 116 -3.93 -9.44 -5.15
CA HIS A 116 -5.06 -9.60 -4.25
C HIS A 116 -4.66 -9.08 -2.88
N ILE A 117 -5.36 -8.07 -2.40
CA ILE A 117 -5.13 -7.41 -1.11
C ILE A 117 -6.33 -7.77 -0.25
N ILE A 118 -6.16 -8.82 0.54
CA ILE A 118 -7.20 -9.42 1.38
C ILE A 118 -7.04 -9.07 2.86
N GLU A 119 -5.89 -8.52 3.23
CA GLU A 119 -5.57 -8.11 4.59
C GLU A 119 -5.57 -6.58 4.68
N PRO A 120 -6.30 -6.01 5.65
CA PRO A 120 -6.18 -4.60 5.94
C PRO A 120 -4.86 -4.32 6.66
N LEU A 121 -4.40 -3.07 6.55
CA LEU A 121 -3.26 -2.58 7.30
C LEU A 121 -3.53 -2.75 8.81
N ASN A 122 -2.64 -3.49 9.48
CA ASN A 122 -2.77 -3.78 10.90
C ASN A 122 -1.84 -2.90 11.74
N PHE A 123 -2.34 -2.46 12.90
CA PHE A 123 -1.62 -1.66 13.87
C PHE A 123 -1.53 -2.42 15.20
N SER A 124 -0.34 -2.44 15.80
CA SER A 124 -0.14 -2.95 17.16
C SER A 124 0.22 -1.83 18.11
N LYS A 125 -0.51 -1.74 19.22
CA LYS A 125 -0.20 -0.78 20.31
C LYS A 125 1.11 -1.11 21.01
N ASP A 126 1.56 -2.35 20.92
CA ASP A 126 2.75 -2.85 21.58
C ASP A 126 4.00 -2.76 20.67
N ALA A 127 3.81 -2.53 19.37
CA ALA A 127 4.90 -2.36 18.43
C ALA A 127 5.53 -0.98 18.60
N LYS A 128 6.82 -0.96 18.98
CA LYS A 128 7.64 0.26 18.94
C LYS A 128 7.99 0.66 17.51
N TYR A 129 8.24 -0.34 16.66
CA TYR A 129 8.55 -0.18 15.24
C TYR A 129 7.89 -1.30 14.46
N TYR A 130 7.68 -1.02 13.18
CA TYR A 130 7.13 -1.93 12.19
C TYR A 130 8.25 -2.32 11.23
N TRP A 131 8.59 -3.61 11.17
CA TRP A 131 9.65 -4.11 10.30
C TRP A 131 9.09 -4.84 9.10
N TYR A 132 9.69 -4.59 7.94
CA TYR A 132 9.33 -5.18 6.65
C TYR A 132 10.60 -5.69 5.98
N SER A 133 10.48 -6.73 5.15
CA SER A 133 11.59 -7.24 4.37
C SER A 133 11.18 -7.56 2.95
N ALA A 134 12.08 -7.32 2.00
CA ALA A 134 11.96 -7.81 0.64
C ALA A 134 13.29 -8.41 0.17
N GLY A 135 13.24 -9.64 -0.35
CA GLY A 135 14.36 -10.19 -1.10
C GLY A 135 14.46 -9.52 -2.48
N TYR A 136 15.68 -9.38 -3.00
CA TYR A 136 15.89 -8.83 -4.34
C TYR A 136 16.89 -9.69 -5.13
N VAL A 137 16.75 -9.64 -6.46
CA VAL A 137 17.72 -10.13 -7.43
C VAL A 137 17.85 -9.04 -8.48
N ASN A 138 19.07 -8.51 -8.63
CA ASN A 138 19.42 -7.54 -9.65
C ASN A 138 20.19 -8.27 -10.76
N ALA A 139 19.60 -8.29 -11.95
CA ALA A 139 20.13 -8.87 -13.17
C ALA A 139 19.73 -7.97 -14.36
N GLU A 140 20.21 -8.26 -15.57
CA GLU A 140 19.84 -7.46 -16.75
C GLU A 140 18.31 -7.48 -16.96
N GLU A 141 17.72 -8.64 -16.74
CA GLU A 141 16.29 -8.95 -16.86
C GLU A 141 15.45 -8.67 -15.59
N SER A 142 16.07 -8.17 -14.52
CA SER A 142 15.34 -7.84 -13.29
C SER A 142 16.01 -6.71 -12.52
N GLN A 143 15.35 -5.56 -12.49
CA GLN A 143 15.82 -4.38 -11.76
C GLN A 143 14.74 -3.96 -10.77
N PRO A 144 14.77 -4.46 -9.52
CA PRO A 144 13.76 -4.13 -8.54
C PRO A 144 13.90 -2.71 -7.98
N ALA A 145 12.75 -2.11 -7.68
CA ALA A 145 12.66 -0.87 -6.92
C ALA A 145 11.69 -1.05 -5.74
N LEU A 146 11.94 -0.31 -4.66
CA LEU A 146 11.09 -0.31 -3.48
C LEU A 146 10.31 0.99 -3.40
N ILE A 147 9.03 0.87 -3.08
CA ILE A 147 8.14 2.00 -2.82
C ILE A 147 7.65 1.87 -1.40
N LEU A 148 8.03 2.83 -0.57
CA LEU A 148 7.61 2.92 0.81
C LEU A 148 6.49 3.95 0.86
N VAL A 149 5.26 3.50 1.10
CA VAL A 149 4.08 4.37 1.13
C VAL A 149 3.66 4.58 2.58
N ASN A 150 3.54 5.83 3.01
CA ASN A 150 3.00 6.19 4.31
C ASN A 150 1.48 6.37 4.24
N PRO A 151 0.66 5.42 4.70
CA PRO A 151 -0.80 5.57 4.68
C PRO A 151 -1.36 6.40 5.84
N ASN A 152 -0.51 6.87 6.74
CA ASN A 152 -0.91 7.53 7.97
C ASN A 152 -1.11 9.04 7.78
N ASP A 153 -1.82 9.66 8.73
CA ASP A 153 -2.04 11.11 8.79
C ASP A 153 -0.91 11.87 9.49
N LYS A 154 0.24 11.22 9.69
CA LYS A 154 1.43 11.75 10.36
C LYS A 154 2.67 11.39 9.55
N THR A 155 3.67 12.26 9.59
CA THR A 155 5.01 11.98 9.10
C THR A 155 5.58 10.77 9.87
N ILE A 156 6.27 9.89 9.15
CA ILE A 156 6.92 8.71 9.71
C ILE A 156 8.42 8.77 9.48
N ASP A 157 9.18 8.18 10.41
CA ASP A 157 10.61 7.96 10.21
C ASP A 157 10.80 6.56 9.64
N VAL A 158 11.60 6.46 8.58
CA VAL A 158 11.95 5.19 7.94
C VAL A 158 13.46 5.01 7.90
N ALA A 159 13.89 3.77 8.09
CA ALA A 159 15.26 3.33 7.89
C ALA A 159 15.26 2.09 7.01
N VAL A 160 16.18 2.03 6.05
CA VAL A 160 16.30 0.98 5.05
C VAL A 160 17.74 0.48 5.03
N TRP A 161 17.94 -0.82 5.24
CA TRP A 161 19.23 -1.48 5.16
C TRP A 161 19.22 -2.50 4.03
N ILE A 162 20.14 -2.35 3.08
CA ILE A 162 20.31 -3.22 1.92
C ILE A 162 21.51 -4.12 2.19
N TYR A 163 21.27 -5.42 2.25
CA TYR A 163 22.29 -6.44 2.45
C TYR A 163 22.44 -7.30 1.19
N ASP A 164 23.67 -7.68 0.86
CA ASP A 164 23.94 -8.69 -0.18
C ASP A 164 23.66 -10.12 0.32
N GLU A 165 23.80 -11.10 -0.57
CA GLU A 165 23.61 -12.53 -0.27
C GLU A 165 24.58 -13.09 0.78
N ALA A 166 25.72 -12.43 1.00
CA ALA A 166 26.67 -12.78 2.05
C ALA A 166 26.31 -12.15 3.41
N GLY A 167 25.23 -11.36 3.46
CA GLY A 167 24.79 -10.62 4.64
C GLY A 167 25.62 -9.36 4.92
N GLN A 168 26.41 -8.88 3.96
CA GLN A 168 27.16 -7.64 4.12
C GLN A 168 26.26 -6.45 3.82
N LEU A 169 26.32 -5.43 4.68
CA LEU A 169 25.59 -4.18 4.46
C LEU A 169 26.19 -3.46 3.25
N VAL A 170 25.41 -3.34 2.18
CA VAL A 170 25.78 -2.59 0.98
C VAL A 170 25.45 -1.11 1.18
N LYS A 171 24.27 -0.83 1.73
CA LYS A 171 23.78 0.53 1.90
C LYS A 171 22.77 0.65 3.03
N ASP A 172 22.85 1.75 3.77
CA ASP A 172 21.83 2.25 4.67
C ASP A 172 21.26 3.59 4.17
N LEU A 173 19.96 3.78 4.37
CA LEU A 173 19.22 4.99 4.07
C LEU A 173 18.30 5.30 5.25
N GLU A 174 18.20 6.57 5.63
CA GLU A 174 17.25 7.05 6.64
C GLU A 174 16.56 8.29 6.11
N GLY A 175 15.31 8.50 6.51
CA GLY A 175 14.55 9.67 6.11
C GLY A 175 13.15 9.70 6.71
N GLU A 176 12.41 10.74 6.35
CA GLU A 176 11.03 10.94 6.74
C GLU A 176 10.12 10.79 5.51
N ILE A 177 8.92 10.24 5.70
CA ILE A 177 7.87 10.19 4.67
C ILE A 177 6.65 10.95 5.20
N GLU A 178 6.27 12.00 4.48
CA GLU A 178 5.12 12.84 4.82
C GLU A 178 3.78 12.07 4.81
N PRO A 179 2.73 12.58 5.48
CA PRO A 179 1.42 11.95 5.49
C PRO A 179 0.91 11.63 4.08
N PHE A 180 0.44 10.40 3.86
CA PHE A 180 -0.11 9.92 2.59
C PHE A 180 0.86 9.91 1.41
N ALA A 181 2.14 10.26 1.61
CA ALA A 181 3.16 10.32 0.58
C ALA A 181 3.89 8.98 0.40
N ALA A 182 4.74 8.91 -0.62
CA ALA A 182 5.54 7.75 -0.93
C ALA A 182 7.00 8.12 -1.23
N ALA A 183 7.92 7.22 -0.91
CA ALA A 183 9.33 7.31 -1.26
C ALA A 183 9.72 6.17 -2.20
N TYR A 184 10.60 6.46 -3.16
CA TYR A 184 11.07 5.52 -4.18
C TYR A 184 12.57 5.23 -3.99
N VAL A 185 12.93 3.96 -3.90
CA VAL A 185 14.31 3.49 -3.73
C VAL A 185 14.65 2.57 -4.90
N ASN A 186 15.45 3.06 -5.84
CA ASN A 186 15.97 2.26 -6.95
C ASN A 186 17.18 1.42 -6.50
N LEU A 187 17.01 0.09 -6.41
CA LEU A 187 18.06 -0.79 -5.91
C LEU A 187 19.25 -0.90 -6.87
N ILE A 188 19.06 -0.70 -8.18
CA ILE A 188 20.16 -0.77 -9.17
C ILE A 188 21.24 0.28 -8.93
N LYS A 189 20.90 1.38 -8.24
CA LYS A 189 21.84 2.44 -7.87
C LYS A 189 22.85 1.98 -6.81
N TYR A 190 22.55 0.92 -6.07
CA TYR A 190 23.37 0.42 -4.97
C TYR A 190 23.96 -0.95 -5.27
N VAL A 191 23.21 -1.80 -5.97
CA VAL A 191 23.62 -3.16 -6.35
C VAL A 191 23.39 -3.33 -7.84
N GLN A 192 24.43 -3.25 -8.67
CA GLN A 192 24.25 -3.37 -10.12
C GLN A 192 23.87 -4.79 -10.56
N GLN A 193 24.46 -5.79 -9.90
CA GLN A 193 24.20 -7.20 -10.15
C GLN A 193 24.37 -7.97 -8.84
N GLY A 194 23.51 -8.95 -8.59
CA GLY A 194 23.57 -9.81 -7.42
C GLY A 194 22.22 -9.99 -6.72
N SER A 195 22.21 -10.71 -5.61
CA SER A 195 21.01 -10.96 -4.82
C SER A 195 21.20 -10.54 -3.37
N GLY A 196 20.11 -10.41 -2.62
CA GLY A 196 20.17 -10.01 -1.23
C GLY A 196 18.80 -9.74 -0.62
N VAL A 197 18.81 -8.99 0.47
CA VAL A 197 17.61 -8.62 1.22
C VAL A 197 17.65 -7.15 1.61
N VAL A 198 16.48 -6.51 1.60
CA VAL A 198 16.28 -5.20 2.19
C VAL A 198 15.47 -5.37 3.47
N ASP A 199 15.99 -4.83 4.57
CA ASP A 199 15.32 -4.75 5.87
C ASP A 199 14.89 -3.30 6.11
N ILE A 200 13.63 -3.10 6.48
CA ILE A 200 13.01 -1.77 6.54
C ILE A 200 12.35 -1.61 7.90
N ARG A 201 12.63 -0.51 8.58
CA ARG A 201 11.99 -0.13 9.84
C ARG A 201 11.20 1.15 9.66
N SER A 202 9.97 1.19 10.15
CA SER A 202 9.13 2.39 10.21
C SER A 202 8.58 2.63 11.63
N THR A 203 8.29 3.89 11.97
CA THR A 203 7.62 4.26 13.24
C THR A 203 6.13 4.00 13.26
N LEU A 204 5.48 3.87 12.10
CA LEU A 204 4.08 3.46 11.94
C LEU A 204 3.96 2.43 10.80
N PRO A 205 2.86 1.64 10.72
CA PRO A 205 2.68 0.71 9.60
C PRO A 205 2.70 1.43 8.26
N ILE A 206 3.41 0.85 7.29
CA ILE A 206 3.48 1.31 5.90
C ILE A 206 2.93 0.25 4.96
N LEU A 207 2.75 0.65 3.70
CA LEU A 207 2.72 -0.29 2.58
C LEU A 207 4.10 -0.29 1.94
N LEU A 208 4.66 -1.49 1.77
CA LEU A 208 5.81 -1.71 0.92
C LEU A 208 5.33 -2.26 -0.42
N ALA A 209 5.62 -1.57 -1.52
CA ALA A 209 5.49 -2.15 -2.85
C ALA A 209 6.88 -2.44 -3.43
N VAL A 210 7.00 -3.57 -4.13
CA VAL A 210 8.20 -3.96 -4.86
C VAL A 210 7.86 -4.00 -6.34
N GLU A 211 8.43 -3.08 -7.08
CA GLU A 211 8.37 -3.06 -8.54
C GLU A 211 9.52 -3.88 -9.11
N HIS A 212 9.26 -4.57 -10.21
CA HIS A 212 10.27 -5.27 -10.99
C HIS A 212 10.24 -4.76 -12.42
N TYR A 213 11.41 -4.35 -12.90
CA TYR A 213 11.61 -3.88 -14.26
C TYR A 213 12.44 -4.88 -15.08
N ASP A 214 12.13 -5.02 -16.36
CA ASP A 214 12.86 -5.81 -17.36
C ASP A 214 13.10 -4.89 -18.56
N ASP A 215 14.37 -4.68 -18.92
CA ASP A 215 14.80 -3.67 -19.91
C ASP A 215 14.19 -2.26 -19.69
N GLY A 216 14.06 -1.86 -18.42
CA GLY A 216 13.48 -0.58 -18.03
C GLY A 216 11.95 -0.49 -18.08
N LEU A 217 11.26 -1.56 -18.49
CA LEU A 217 9.81 -1.66 -18.51
C LEU A 217 9.30 -2.35 -17.24
N LEU A 218 8.29 -1.77 -16.60
CA LEU A 218 7.65 -2.37 -15.43
C LEU A 218 6.90 -3.63 -15.86
N TRP A 219 7.18 -4.78 -15.23
CA TRP A 219 6.50 -6.03 -15.57
C TRP A 219 5.77 -6.68 -14.39
N ASN A 220 6.15 -6.36 -13.15
CA ASN A 220 5.45 -6.85 -11.97
C ASN A 220 5.52 -5.89 -10.79
N ILE A 221 4.50 -5.96 -9.94
CA ILE A 221 4.39 -5.23 -8.68
C ILE A 221 3.89 -6.19 -7.61
N ASN A 222 4.50 -6.15 -6.42
CA ASN A 222 4.02 -6.88 -5.26
C ASN A 222 3.74 -5.90 -4.11
N ASN A 223 2.50 -5.90 -3.60
CA ASN A 223 2.11 -5.13 -2.42
C ASN A 223 2.29 -5.97 -1.14
N ILE A 224 2.94 -5.40 -0.13
CA ILE A 224 3.25 -6.04 1.16
C ILE A 224 2.80 -5.10 2.28
N VAL A 225 1.84 -5.55 3.09
CA VAL A 225 1.35 -4.83 4.28
C VAL A 225 1.71 -5.55 5.59
N ASP A 226 2.12 -6.81 5.49
CA ASP A 226 2.56 -7.61 6.62
C ASP A 226 3.90 -7.12 7.14
N TRP A 227 3.96 -7.00 8.46
CA TRP A 227 5.14 -6.57 9.18
C TRP A 227 5.44 -7.55 10.32
N TYR A 228 6.70 -7.56 10.73
CA TYR A 228 7.17 -8.28 11.91
C TYR A 228 7.72 -7.31 12.96
N THR A 229 7.83 -7.78 14.21
CA THR A 229 8.47 -7.05 15.30
C THR A 229 9.71 -7.79 15.75
N THR A 230 10.77 -7.05 16.06
CA THR A 230 12.04 -7.58 16.55
C THR A 230 12.17 -7.50 18.08
N THR A 231 11.16 -6.95 18.77
CA THR A 231 11.07 -6.97 20.24
C THR A 231 9.99 -7.94 20.71
N SER A 232 10.32 -8.70 21.75
CA SER A 232 9.51 -9.77 22.36
C SER A 232 8.13 -9.32 22.83
N TRP A 233 7.15 -10.20 22.60
CA TRP A 233 5.80 -10.20 23.17
C TRP A 233 5.82 -10.41 24.69
#